data_AF-A0AB74LPB2-F1
#
_entry.id   AF-A0AB74LPB2-F1
#
_cell.length_a   1.000
_cell.length_b   1.000
_cell.length_c   1.000
_cell.angle_alpha   90.00
_cell.angle_beta   90.00
_cell.angle_gamma   90.00
#
_symmetry.space_group_name_H-M   'P 1'
#
loop_
_entity.id
_entity.type
_entity.pdbx_description
1 polymer ?
#
loop_
_entity_poly.entity_id
_entity_poly.type
_entity_poly.pdbx_seq_one_letter_code
_entity_poly.pdbx_strand_id
1 'polypeptide(L)' 'MAVRGGGHSYIGASSANGAMVLDLLGLPGGVHFDSATRNVRCRPRPISMRSIKRWPVRAGRFRPAAARPWVWRV' A
#
# COMPACT_ATOMS: atom_id res chain seq x y z
N MET A 1 9.08 18.26 -4.79
CA MET A 1 7.71 17.75 -4.50
C MET A 1 7.84 16.28 -4.09
N ALA A 2 7.06 15.81 -3.11
CA ALA A 2 7.15 14.42 -2.63
C ALA A 2 5.76 13.76 -2.55
N VAL A 3 5.70 12.45 -2.80
CA VAL A 3 4.49 11.64 -2.63
C VAL A 3 4.69 10.74 -1.41
N ARG A 4 3.76 10.82 -0.44
CA ARG A 4 3.83 10.06 0.80
C ARG A 4 2.72 9.02 0.82
N GLY A 5 3.12 7.76 0.72
CA GLY A 5 2.29 6.63 1.10
C GLY A 5 2.47 6.30 2.58
N GLY A 6 3.28 5.26 2.86
CA GLY A 6 3.61 4.83 4.23
C GLY A 6 4.87 5.45 4.84
N GLY A 7 5.61 6.28 4.09
CA GLY A 7 6.85 6.92 4.58
C GLY A 7 8.04 5.99 4.79
N HIS A 8 8.17 4.91 4.01
CA HIS A 8 9.24 3.90 4.16
C HIS A 8 10.39 4.04 3.14
N SER A 9 10.53 5.20 2.51
CA SER A 9 11.63 5.45 1.58
C SER A 9 12.94 5.66 2.35
N TYR A 10 13.96 4.83 2.05
CA TYR A 10 15.28 4.93 2.67
C TYR A 10 16.16 6.07 2.11
N ILE A 11 15.73 6.68 1.00
CA ILE A 11 16.42 7.80 0.35
C ILE A 11 15.68 9.13 0.58
N GLY A 12 14.66 9.16 1.42
CA GLY A 12 13.89 10.37 1.72
C GLY A 12 12.88 10.80 0.66
N ALA A 13 12.55 9.96 -0.33
CA ALA A 13 11.65 10.35 -1.43
C ALA A 13 10.20 10.67 -0.99
N SER A 14 9.81 10.33 0.25
CA SER A 14 8.48 10.61 0.82
C SER A 14 8.43 11.88 1.69
N SER A 15 9.49 12.70 1.69
CA SER A 15 9.54 13.99 2.36
C SER A 15 10.17 15.04 1.46
N ALA A 16 9.78 16.30 1.65
CA ALA A 16 10.41 17.45 1.01
C ALA A 16 10.31 18.65 1.97
N ASN A 17 11.42 19.30 2.28
CA ASN A 17 11.42 20.46 3.18
C ASN A 17 10.95 21.70 2.43
N GLY A 18 10.08 22.51 3.05
CA GLY A 18 9.56 23.74 2.44
C GLY A 18 8.73 23.54 1.17
N ALA A 19 8.30 22.30 0.88
CA ALA A 19 7.52 21.97 -0.32
C ALA A 19 6.31 21.09 0.03
N MET A 20 5.29 21.13 -0.83
CA MET A 20 4.08 20.33 -0.65
C MET A 20 4.38 18.82 -0.73
N VAL A 21 3.79 18.06 0.20
CA VAL A 21 3.81 16.60 0.23
C VAL A 21 2.40 16.09 -0.03
N LEU A 22 2.21 15.30 -1.09
CA LEU A 22 0.94 14.66 -1.37
C LEU A 22 0.78 13.43 -0.47
N ASP A 23 -0.04 13.54 0.59
CA ASP A 23 -0.29 12.45 1.54
C ASP A 23 -1.45 11.57 1.08
N LEU A 24 -1.12 10.35 0.67
CA LEU A 24 -2.09 9.37 0.19
C LEU A 24 -2.85 8.70 1.34
N LEU A 25 -2.41 8.83 2.61
CA LEU A 25 -3.15 8.28 3.76
C LEU A 25 -4.52 8.93 3.93
N GLY A 26 -4.68 10.20 3.53
CA GLY A 26 -5.95 10.92 3.60
C GLY A 26 -6.98 10.47 2.55
N LEU A 27 -6.59 9.68 1.55
CA LEU A 27 -7.48 9.25 0.48
C LEU A 27 -8.37 8.06 0.89
N PRO A 28 -9.49 7.82 0.18
CA PRO A 28 -10.30 6.64 0.37
C PRO A 28 -9.50 5.34 0.14
N GLY A 29 -9.57 4.42 1.10
CA GLY A 29 -8.90 3.12 1.03
C GLY A 29 -9.79 1.95 0.63
N GLY A 30 -9.17 0.79 0.43
CA GLY A 30 -9.89 -0.46 0.17
C GLY A 30 -9.08 -1.44 -0.67
N VAL A 31 -9.26 -2.73 -0.39
CA VAL A 31 -8.74 -3.86 -1.18
C VAL A 31 -9.90 -4.48 -1.92
N HIS A 32 -9.82 -4.58 -3.25
CA HIS A 32 -10.79 -5.31 -4.07
C HIS A 32 -10.11 -6.50 -4.72
N PHE A 33 -10.62 -7.70 -4.48
CA PHE A 33 -10.18 -8.92 -5.13
C PHE A 33 -11.16 -9.29 -6.24
N ASP A 34 -10.65 -9.40 -7.47
CA ASP A 34 -11.37 -9.93 -8.61
C ASP A 34 -11.06 -11.43 -8.74
N SER A 35 -12.07 -12.27 -8.53
CA SER A 35 -11.93 -13.73 -8.60
C SER A 35 -11.78 -14.26 -10.04
N ALA A 36 -12.36 -13.56 -11.02
CA ALA A 36 -12.31 -13.93 -12.43
C ALA A 36 -10.91 -13.70 -13.01
N THR A 37 -10.30 -12.56 -12.72
CA THR A 37 -8.95 -12.24 -13.22
C THR A 37 -7.84 -12.55 -12.22
N ARG A 38 -8.19 -12.95 -10.99
CA ARG A 38 -7.26 -13.22 -9.87
C ARG A 38 -6.38 -12.00 -9.51
N ASN A 39 -6.88 -10.80 -9.79
CA ASN A 39 -6.18 -9.55 -9.48
C ASN A 39 -6.68 -8.97 -8.16
N VAL A 40 -5.77 -8.30 -7.46
CA VAL A 40 -6.13 -7.44 -6.33
C VAL A 40 -5.83 -6.01 -6.73
N ARG A 41 -6.84 -5.15 -6.67
CA ARG A 41 -6.71 -3.70 -6.82
C ARG A 41 -6.78 -3.05 -5.45
N CYS A 42 -5.88 -2.11 -5.20
CA CYS A 42 -5.90 -1.28 -4.01
C CYS A 42 -6.34 0.12 -4.41
N ARG A 43 -7.24 0.72 -3.64
CA ARG A 43 -7.54 2.15 -3.76
C ARG A 43 -6.33 2.97 -3.26
N PRO A 44 -6.18 4.24 -3.69
CA PRO A 44 -4.94 5.01 -3.54
C PRO A 44 -4.49 5.24 -2.10
N ARG A 45 -5.35 5.03 -1.08
CA ARG A 45 -4.86 4.93 0.28
C ARG A 45 -3.87 3.77 0.39
N PRO A 46 -2.62 4.02 0.82
CA PRO A 46 -1.63 2.98 1.03
C PRO A 46 -2.21 1.91 1.94
N ILE A 47 -1.97 0.65 1.62
CA ILE A 47 -2.47 -0.48 2.40
C ILE A 47 -1.28 -1.21 3.00
N SER A 48 -1.33 -1.44 4.31
CA SER A 48 -0.25 -2.12 5.01
C SER A 48 -0.12 -3.53 4.46
N MET A 49 1.12 -4.03 4.39
CA MET A 49 1.36 -5.40 3.94
C MET A 49 0.57 -6.42 4.78
N ARG A 50 0.34 -6.10 6.06
CA ARG A 50 -0.54 -6.89 6.94
C ARG A 50 -1.96 -7.01 6.40
N SER A 51 -2.56 -5.90 5.95
CA SER A 51 -3.87 -5.91 5.33
C SER A 51 -3.86 -6.64 3.98
N ILE A 52 -2.85 -6.44 3.14
CA ILE A 52 -2.72 -7.14 1.85
C ILE A 52 -2.62 -8.66 2.03
N LYS A 53 -1.90 -9.16 3.06
CA LYS A 53 -1.76 -10.60 3.33
C LYS A 53 -3.04 -11.24 3.89
N ARG A 54 -3.86 -10.49 4.64
CA ARG A 54 -5.09 -11.03 5.24
C ARG A 54 -6.17 -11.40 4.22
N TRP A 55 -6.21 -10.73 3.06
CA TRP A 55 -7.21 -10.99 2.02
C TRP A 55 -7.00 -12.32 1.26
N PRO A 56 -5.80 -12.66 0.73
CA PRO A 56 -5.57 -13.89 0.00
C PRO A 56 -5.42 -15.13 0.90
N VAL A 57 -5.07 -14.99 2.18
CA VAL A 57 -5.03 -16.11 3.15
C VAL A 57 -6.43 -16.69 3.38
N ARG A 58 -7.47 -15.85 3.44
CA ARG A 58 -8.88 -16.30 3.48
C ARG A 58 -9.33 -17.05 2.21
N ALA A 59 -8.60 -16.87 1.10
CA ALA A 59 -8.85 -17.53 -0.18
C ALA A 59 -7.87 -18.68 -0.47
N GLY A 60 -7.04 -19.08 0.51
CA GLY A 60 -6.09 -20.20 0.38
C GLY A 60 -4.90 -19.92 -0.55
N ARG A 61 -4.47 -18.66 -0.73
CA ARG A 61 -3.42 -18.31 -1.70
C ARG A 61 -2.30 -17.43 -1.13
N PHE A 62 -1.09 -17.64 -1.62
CA PHE A 62 0.08 -16.82 -1.35
C PHE A 62 0.22 -15.70 -2.40
N ARG A 63 0.60 -14.48 -1.97
CA ARG A 63 1.04 -13.41 -2.87
C ARG A 63 2.43 -12.92 -2.46
N PRO A 64 3.38 -12.76 -3.39
CA PRO A 64 4.67 -12.15 -3.08
C PRO A 64 4.47 -10.71 -2.59
N ALA A 65 4.86 -10.47 -1.34
CA ALA A 65 4.66 -9.22 -0.63
C ALA A 65 5.80 -9.08 0.39
N ALA A 66 6.19 -7.86 0.77
CA ALA A 66 7.32 -7.69 1.67
C ALA A 66 7.09 -8.43 3.01
N ALA A 67 8.15 -8.96 3.61
CA ALA A 67 8.04 -9.71 4.85
C ALA A 67 7.47 -8.83 5.99
N ARG A 68 7.88 -7.56 6.05
CA ARG A 68 7.58 -6.65 7.15
C ARG A 68 6.14 -6.12 7.06
N PRO A 69 5.33 -6.26 8.13
CA PRO A 69 3.89 -5.98 8.10
C PRO A 69 3.54 -4.48 8.06
N TRP A 70 4.49 -3.61 8.41
CA TRP A 70 4.32 -2.14 8.44
C TRP A 70 4.84 -1.43 7.18
N VAL A 71 5.33 -2.18 6.18
CA VAL A 71 5.63 -1.61 4.86
C VAL A 71 4.32 -1.48 4.08
N TRP A 72 4.16 -0.37 3.36
CA TRP A 72 2.93 -0.06 2.63
C TRP A 72 3.19 -0.16 1.13
N ARG A 73 2.25 -0.73 0.39
CA ARG A 73 2.26 -0.68 -1.08
C ARG A 73 1.51 0.59 -1.49
N VAL A 74 2.17 1.44 -2.28
CA VAL A 74 1.60 2.61 -2.97
C VAL A 74 1.12 2.17 -4.33
#